data_AF-A0A355RH55-F1
#
_entry.id   AF-A0A355RH55-F1
#
_cell.length_a   1.000
_cell.length_b   1.000
_cell.length_c   1.000
_cell.angle_alpha   90.00
_cell.angle_beta   90.00
_cell.angle_gamma   90.00
#
_symmetry.space_group_name_H-M   'P 1'
#
loop_
_entity.id
_entity.type
_entity.pdbx_description
1 polymer ?
#
loop_
_entity_poly.entity_id
_entity_poly.type
_entity_poly.pdbx_seq_one_letter_code
_entity_poly.pdbx_strand_id
1 'polypeptide(L)' 'GFINAYTSREVTAYYARVLQNDVPMAFDILADILQNSILDAKEIEIERGVILQEIGQSLDTPDDVIFDWLQE' A
#
# COMPACT_ATOMS: atom_id res chain seq x y z
N GLY A 1 -10.57 10.72 8.95
CA GLY A 1 -10.54 10.18 7.57
C GLY A 1 -9.87 8.83 7.55
N PHE A 2 -9.75 8.22 6.39
CA PHE A 2 -9.03 6.96 6.18
C PHE A 2 -8.13 7.11 4.95
N ILE A 3 -6.88 6.66 5.05
CA ILE A 3 -5.88 6.73 3.98
C ILE A 3 -5.50 5.30 3.62
N ASN A 4 -5.44 5.00 2.34
CA ASN A 4 -5.05 3.69 1.83
C ASN A 4 -4.20 3.83 0.57
N ALA A 5 -3.52 2.74 0.24
CA ALA A 5 -2.84 2.57 -1.02
C ALA A 5 -3.03 1.15 -1.54
N TYR A 6 -2.95 0.99 -2.85
CA TYR A 6 -2.80 -0.31 -3.49
C TYR A 6 -1.98 -0.17 -4.77
N THR A 7 -1.36 -1.27 -5.18
CA THR A 7 -0.65 -1.35 -6.46
C THR A 7 -1.16 -2.54 -7.26
N SER A 8 -1.35 -2.32 -8.55
CA SER A 8 -1.60 -3.34 -9.56
C SER A 8 -0.46 -3.35 -10.57
N ARG A 9 -0.60 -4.15 -11.64
CA ARG A 9 0.39 -4.21 -12.73
C ARG A 9 0.54 -2.89 -13.49
N GLU A 10 -0.54 -2.11 -13.60
CA GLU A 10 -0.56 -0.90 -14.44
C GLU A 10 -0.74 0.39 -13.63
N VAL A 11 -1.27 0.30 -12.41
CA VAL A 11 -1.68 1.46 -11.63
C VAL A 11 -1.29 1.29 -10.17
N THR A 12 -0.67 2.32 -9.61
CA THR A 12 -0.51 2.48 -8.16
C THR A 12 -1.37 3.66 -7.72
N ALA A 13 -2.17 3.46 -6.67
CA ALA A 13 -3.07 4.47 -6.15
C ALA A 13 -2.80 4.73 -4.68
N TYR A 14 -2.70 6.01 -4.31
CA TYR A 14 -2.68 6.51 -2.94
C TYR A 14 -3.87 7.45 -2.78
N TYR A 15 -4.76 7.19 -1.83
CA TYR A 15 -6.00 7.94 -1.72
C TYR A 15 -6.44 8.10 -0.26
N ALA A 16 -7.21 9.16 -0.03
CA ALA A 16 -7.79 9.46 1.27
C ALA A 16 -9.30 9.70 1.13
N ARG A 17 -10.07 9.14 2.07
CA ARG A 17 -11.49 9.46 2.25
C ARG A 17 -11.65 10.32 3.50
N VAL A 18 -12.12 11.55 3.31
CA VAL A 18 -12.23 12.55 4.38
C VAL A 18 -13.55 13.32 4.28
N LEU A 19 -13.91 14.04 5.33
CA LEU A 19 -15.03 14.98 5.28
C LEU A 19 -14.66 16.18 4.40
N GLN A 20 -15.66 16.86 3.86
CA GLN A 20 -15.46 17.97 2.91
C GLN A 20 -14.49 19.04 3.43
N ASN A 21 -14.59 19.39 4.71
CA ASN A 21 -13.77 20.45 5.32
C ASN A 21 -12.30 20.04 5.48
N ASP A 22 -12.00 18.74 5.44
CA ASP A 22 -10.65 18.19 5.64
C ASP A 22 -9.90 17.92 4.32
N VAL A 23 -10.53 18.20 3.17
CA VAL A 23 -9.93 17.97 1.85
C VAL A 23 -8.56 18.68 1.70
N PRO A 24 -8.38 19.96 2.09
CA PRO A 24 -7.08 20.62 2.00
C PRO A 24 -5.99 19.87 2.80
N MET A 25 -6.31 19.45 4.03
CA MET A 25 -5.38 18.69 4.88
C MET A 25 -5.03 17.33 4.28
N ALA A 26 -6.01 16.62 3.73
CA ALA A 26 -5.77 15.32 3.10
C ALA A 26 -4.87 15.44 1.85
N PHE A 27 -5.03 16.51 1.09
CA PHE A 27 -4.17 16.81 -0.05
C PHE A 27 -2.73 17.08 0.39
N ASP A 28 -2.53 17.92 1.41
CA ASP A 28 -1.20 18.22 1.96
C ASP A 28 -0.49 16.95 2.44
N ILE A 29 -1.21 16.07 3.15
CA ILE A 29 -0.67 14.78 3.62
C ILE A 29 -0.25 13.89 2.44
N LEU A 30 -1.11 13.72 1.43
CA LEU A 30 -0.78 12.89 0.27
C LEU A 30 0.40 13.47 -0.52
N ALA A 31 0.46 14.80 -0.69
CA ALA A 31 1.57 15.46 -1.37
C ALA A 31 2.90 15.24 -0.64
N ASP A 32 2.91 15.36 0.69
CA ASP A 32 4.11 15.16 1.50
C ASP A 32 4.59 13.70 1.47
N ILE A 33 3.67 12.73 1.64
CA ILE A 33 3.98 11.30 1.54
C ILE A 33 4.62 10.96 0.19
N LEU A 34 4.11 11.53 -0.91
CA LEU A 34 4.59 11.21 -2.26
C LEU A 34 5.90 11.92 -2.63
N GLN A 35 6.16 13.11 -2.10
CA GLN A 35 7.31 13.93 -2.51
C GLN A 35 8.48 13.87 -1.54
N ASN A 36 8.22 13.71 -0.24
CA ASN A 36 9.21 13.88 0.84
C ASN A 36 9.34 12.63 1.71
N SER A 37 9.03 11.44 1.18
CA SER A 37 9.15 10.19 1.93
C SER A 37 10.60 9.93 2.36
N ILE A 38 10.81 9.68 3.65
CA ILE A 38 12.10 9.31 4.21
C ILE A 38 12.12 7.81 4.43
N LEU A 39 12.94 7.11 3.65
CA LEU A 39 13.09 5.66 3.72
C LEU A 39 14.18 5.29 4.74
N ASP A 40 13.82 5.30 6.02
CA ASP A 40 14.73 4.88 7.09
C ASP A 40 15.05 3.38 6.99
N ALA A 41 16.34 3.04 7.08
CA ALA A 41 16.80 1.67 6.86
C ALA A 41 16.22 0.67 7.87
N LYS A 42 15.95 1.09 9.12
CA LYS A 42 15.36 0.22 10.13
C LYS A 42 13.89 -0.06 9.81
N GLU A 43 13.14 0.95 9.40
CA GLU A 43 11.73 0.79 9.02
C GLU A 43 11.57 -0.10 7.77
N ILE A 44 12.50 -0.01 6.80
CA ILE A 44 12.54 -0.92 5.64
C ILE A 44 12.68 -2.38 6.07
N GLU A 45 13.55 -2.68 7.03
CA GLU A 45 13.75 -4.06 7.49
C GLU A 45 12.53 -4.59 8.26
N ILE A 46 11.82 -3.72 9.00
CA ILE A 46 10.56 -4.07 9.66
C ILE A 46 9.49 -4.40 8.60
N GLU A 47 9.31 -3.51 7.62
CA GLU A 47 8.30 -3.69 6.56
C GLU A 47 8.58 -4.92 5.70
N ARG A 48 9.86 -5.23 5.41
CA ARG A 48 10.22 -6.48 4.73
C ARG A 48 9.72 -7.70 5.49
N GLY A 49 9.80 -7.68 6.82
CA GLY A 49 9.27 -8.76 7.65
C GLY A 49 7.76 -8.94 7.51
N VAL A 50 7.02 -7.85 7.45
CA VAL A 50 5.56 -7.84 7.21
C VAL A 50 5.24 -8.39 5.82
N ILE A 51 5.92 -7.90 4.78
CA ILE A 51 5.72 -8.36 3.39
C ILE A 51 5.99 -9.86 3.26
N LEU A 52 7.04 -10.38 3.90
CA LEU A 52 7.32 -11.82 3.89
C LEU A 52 6.21 -12.64 4.57
N GLN A 53 5.57 -12.10 5.60
CA GLN A 53 4.42 -12.75 6.24
C GLN A 53 3.20 -12.74 5.32
N GLU A 54 2.93 -11.63 4.64
CA GLU A 54 1.82 -11.52 3.68
C GLU A 54 1.99 -12.49 2.49
N ILE A 55 3.20 -12.62 1.96
CA ILE A 55 3.52 -13.62 0.92
C ILE A 55 3.20 -15.04 1.43
N GLY A 56 3.60 -15.37 2.66
CA GLY A 56 3.28 -16.66 3.27
C GLY A 56 1.78 -16.91 3.37
N GLN A 57 1.01 -15.92 3.79
CA GLN A 57 -0.46 -16.01 3.88
C GLN A 57 -1.13 -16.19 2.52
N SER A 58 -0.64 -15.51 1.48
CA SER A 58 -1.15 -15.67 0.11
C SER A 58 -0.87 -17.08 -0.43
N LEU A 59 0.32 -17.63 -0.19
CA LEU A 59 0.67 -19.01 -0.58
C LEU A 59 -0.16 -20.07 0.17
N ASP A 60 -0.59 -19.77 1.39
CA ASP A 60 -1.48 -20.63 2.18
C ASP A 60 -2.96 -20.49 1.78
N THR A 61 -3.29 -19.59 0.83
CA THR A 61 -4.64 -19.33 0.33
C THR A 61 -4.79 -19.84 -1.11
N PRO A 62 -5.37 -21.04 -1.34
CA PRO A 62 -5.37 -21.68 -2.65
C PRO A 62 -6.01 -20.87 -3.79
N ASP A 63 -7.05 -20.09 -3.49
CA ASP A 63 -7.71 -19.24 -4.49
C ASP A 63 -6.74 -18.18 -5.04
N ASP A 64 -5.98 -17.50 -4.17
CA ASP A 64 -5.01 -16.47 -4.56
C ASP A 64 -3.91 -17.07 -5.46
N VAL A 65 -3.38 -18.24 -5.10
CA VAL A 65 -2.37 -18.96 -5.89
C VAL A 65 -2.87 -19.26 -7.31
N ILE A 66 -4.11 -19.74 -7.44
CA ILE A 66 -4.68 -20.06 -8.75
C ILE A 66 -4.91 -18.79 -9.58
N PHE A 67 -5.37 -17.71 -8.96
CA PHE A 67 -5.55 -16.43 -9.65
C PHE A 67 -4.22 -15.85 -10.15
N ASP A 68 -3.15 -15.95 -9.36
CA ASP A 68 -1.82 -15.51 -9.77
C ASP A 68 -1.29 -16.30 -10.97
N TRP A 69 -1.41 -17.63 -10.96
CA TRP A 69 -1.00 -18.48 -12.09
C TRP A 69 -1.80 -18.21 -13.37
N LEU A 70 -3.08 -17.89 -13.26
CA LEU A 70 -3.92 -17.60 -14.42
C LEU A 70 -3.57 -16.25 -15.06
N GLN A 71 -2.98 -15.34 -14.30
CA GLN A 71 -2.56 -14.02 -14.76
C GLN A 71 -1.13 -14.01 -15.33
N GLU A 72 -0.34 -15.06 -15.16
CA GLU A 72 0.93 -15.27 -15.90
C GLU A 72 0.68 -15.71 -17.35
#